data_AF-A0A920LE27-F1
#
_entry.id   AF-A0A920LE27-F1
#
_cell.length_a   1.000
_cell.length_b   1.000
_cell.length_c   1.000
_cell.angle_alpha   90.00
_cell.angle_beta   90.00
_cell.angle_gamma   90.00
#
_symmetry.space_group_name_H-M   'P 1'
#
loop_
_entity.id
_entity.type
_entity.pdbx_description
1 polymer ?
#
loop_
_entity_poly.entity_id
_entity_poly.type
_entity_poly.pdbx_seq_one_letter_code
_entity_poly.pdbx_strand_id
1 'polypeptide(L)'
;MMSWDWIMSIDPHWFSTLFGWYVFAGMFVSGITTLAIITIYLKSQNYLSFVNDSHIHDLAKFMFGVSVFWAYLWFSQFMLIWYSNIPEEVTYFITRIEDYNFLFFGMVVLNLIFPLIVLMNSDFKKTNFIVILTGIVIIIGHYLDVYNMIMPSAVGDMWSFGPAEIGGFLFFLGIFIYVVFKEISKCTNSC
;
A
#
# COMPACT_ATOMS: atom_id res chain seq x y z
N MET A 1 -13.20 12.44 6.53
CA MET A 1 -12.54 13.61 7.15
C MET A 1 -11.03 13.52 6.94
N MET A 2 -10.30 12.60 7.60
CA MET A 2 -8.82 12.49 7.43
C MET A 2 -8.32 12.52 5.98
N SER A 3 -8.86 11.67 5.09
CA SER A 3 -8.44 11.64 3.68
C SER A 3 -8.71 12.95 2.92
N TRP A 4 -9.76 13.67 3.29
CA TRP A 4 -10.13 14.94 2.68
C TRP A 4 -9.23 16.06 3.19
N ASP A 5 -9.00 16.12 4.50
CA ASP A 5 -8.27 17.21 5.14
C ASP A 5 -6.75 17.11 4.96
N TRP A 6 -6.20 15.91 4.74
CA TRP A 6 -4.76 15.69 4.65
C TRP A 6 -4.24 15.44 3.25
N ILE A 7 -5.07 14.88 2.36
CA ILE A 7 -4.63 14.49 1.01
C ILE A 7 -5.41 15.26 -0.05
N MET A 8 -6.75 15.23 -0.01
CA MET A 8 -7.56 15.91 -1.03
C MET A 8 -7.39 17.44 -1.01
N SER A 9 -7.18 18.03 0.18
CA SER A 9 -6.99 19.48 0.35
C SER A 9 -5.73 20.04 -0.31
N ILE A 10 -4.82 19.19 -0.80
CA ILE A 10 -3.63 19.60 -1.55
C ILE A 10 -4.05 20.22 -2.89
N ASP A 11 -5.15 19.74 -3.48
CA ASP A 11 -5.77 20.32 -4.67
C ASP A 11 -7.24 20.71 -4.39
N PRO A 12 -7.50 21.97 -4.01
CA PRO A 12 -8.84 22.41 -3.61
C PRO A 12 -9.85 22.49 -4.76
N HIS A 13 -9.41 22.41 -6.02
CA HIS A 13 -10.29 22.43 -7.19
C HIS A 13 -10.77 21.03 -7.56
N TRP A 14 -10.19 19.99 -6.97
CA TRP A 14 -10.55 18.60 -7.24
C TRP A 14 -11.32 17.99 -6.07
N PHE A 15 -12.38 17.24 -6.38
CA PHE A 15 -13.13 16.50 -5.38
C PHE A 15 -13.54 15.12 -5.90
N SER A 16 -13.61 14.15 -4.98
CA SER A 16 -14.12 12.82 -5.32
C SER A 16 -14.73 12.13 -4.10
N THR A 17 -15.93 11.56 -4.27
CA THR A 17 -16.69 10.92 -3.19
C THR A 17 -16.09 9.58 -2.77
N LEU A 18 -15.48 8.83 -3.70
CA LEU A 18 -14.89 7.52 -3.44
C LEU A 18 -13.50 7.60 -2.77
N PHE A 19 -12.87 8.77 -2.80
CA PHE A 19 -11.47 8.95 -2.43
C PHE A 19 -11.16 8.51 -0.98
N GLY A 20 -12.09 8.72 -0.05
CA GLY A 20 -11.89 8.26 1.33
C GLY A 20 -11.81 6.73 1.47
N TRP A 21 -12.64 6.00 0.72
CA TRP A 21 -12.60 4.53 0.71
C TRP A 21 -11.35 4.00 0.01
N TYR A 22 -10.89 4.71 -1.03
CA TYR A 22 -9.65 4.39 -1.72
C TYR A 22 -8.44 4.46 -0.79
N VAL A 23 -8.27 5.58 -0.07
CA VAL A 23 -7.20 5.77 0.92
C VAL A 23 -7.29 4.72 2.03
N PHE A 24 -8.50 4.43 2.52
CA PHE A 24 -8.72 3.38 3.51
C PHE A 24 -8.26 2.01 3.01
N ALA A 25 -8.62 1.62 1.80
CA ALA A 25 -8.22 0.34 1.24
C ALA A 25 -6.70 0.21 1.16
N GLY A 26 -5.99 1.24 0.71
CA GLY A 26 -4.52 1.22 0.63
C GLY A 26 -3.85 1.07 1.99
N MET A 27 -4.32 1.81 3.00
CA MET A 27 -3.83 1.68 4.38
C MET A 27 -4.14 0.30 4.98
N PHE A 28 -5.33 -0.22 4.71
CA PHE A 28 -5.77 -1.50 5.22
C PHE A 28 -4.97 -2.68 4.65
N VAL A 29 -4.72 -2.69 3.34
CA VAL A 29 -3.83 -3.68 2.70
C VAL A 29 -2.42 -3.64 3.30
N SER A 30 -1.86 -2.44 3.44
CA SER A 30 -0.51 -2.25 3.99
C SER A 30 -0.43 -2.76 5.43
N GLY A 31 -1.43 -2.46 6.26
CA GLY A 31 -1.49 -2.93 7.65
C GLY A 31 -1.54 -4.47 7.78
N ILE A 32 -2.37 -5.13 6.98
CA ILE A 32 -2.47 -6.61 6.96
C ILE A 32 -1.13 -7.22 6.51
N THR A 33 -0.53 -6.64 5.48
CA THR A 33 0.76 -7.08 4.94
C THR A 33 1.86 -6.97 5.99
N THR A 34 1.95 -5.86 6.70
CA THR A 34 2.91 -5.67 7.79
C THR A 34 2.68 -6.65 8.93
N LEU A 35 1.42 -6.91 9.31
CA LEU A 35 1.07 -7.93 10.30
C LEU A 35 1.54 -9.33 9.87
N ALA A 36 1.34 -9.69 8.60
CA ALA A 36 1.80 -10.97 8.08
C ALA A 36 3.33 -11.11 8.14
N ILE A 37 4.07 -10.08 7.72
CA ILE A 37 5.55 -10.06 7.77
C ILE A 37 6.06 -10.20 9.20
N ILE A 38 5.51 -9.43 10.16
CA ILE A 38 5.91 -9.51 11.57
C ILE A 38 5.61 -10.90 12.15
N THR A 39 4.44 -11.46 11.84
CA THR A 39 4.05 -12.80 12.31
C THR A 39 5.01 -13.87 11.80
N ILE A 40 5.38 -13.83 10.51
CA ILE A 40 6.34 -14.77 9.93
C ILE A 40 7.73 -14.58 10.55
N TYR A 41 8.16 -13.33 10.78
CA TYR A 41 9.43 -13.03 11.45
C TYR A 41 9.48 -13.63 12.87
N LEU A 42 8.47 -13.38 13.69
CA LEU A 42 8.42 -13.92 15.07
C LEU A 42 8.31 -15.46 15.09
N LYS A 43 7.57 -16.06 14.15
CA LYS A 43 7.54 -17.52 13.98
C LYS A 43 8.93 -18.07 13.65
N SER A 44 9.70 -17.41 12.79
CA SER A 44 11.06 -17.84 12.44
C SER A 44 12.05 -17.79 13.61
N GLN A 45 11.78 -16.93 14.60
CA GLN A 45 12.56 -16.81 15.84
C GLN A 45 12.03 -17.71 16.98
N ASN A 46 11.10 -18.62 16.69
CA ASN A 46 10.46 -19.53 17.66
C ASN A 46 9.66 -18.85 18.79
N TYR A 47 9.29 -17.57 18.66
CA TYR A 47 8.44 -16.89 19.66
C TYR A 47 6.95 -17.27 19.55
N LEU A 48 6.52 -17.86 18.42
CA LEU A 48 5.12 -18.18 18.12
C LEU A 48 4.93 -19.67 17.81
N SER A 49 4.86 -20.50 18.86
CA SER A 49 4.69 -21.97 18.73
C SER A 49 3.30 -22.41 18.23
N PHE A 50 2.27 -21.60 18.47
CA PHE A 50 0.89 -21.91 18.08
C PHE A 50 0.56 -21.58 16.60
N VAL A 51 1.45 -20.86 15.91
CA VAL A 51 1.20 -20.39 14.54
C VAL A 51 1.63 -21.45 13.53
N ASN A 52 0.64 -22.15 12.97
CA ASN A 52 0.82 -23.10 11.86
C ASN A 52 0.74 -22.43 10.47
N ASP A 53 0.93 -23.24 9.42
CA ASP A 53 0.89 -22.78 8.03
C ASP A 53 -0.53 -22.42 7.56
N SER A 54 -1.57 -22.91 8.22
CA SER A 54 -2.96 -22.51 7.94
C SER A 54 -3.21 -21.04 8.28
N HIS A 55 -2.67 -20.55 9.41
CA HIS A 55 -2.76 -19.13 9.75
C HIS A 55 -2.05 -18.24 8.71
N ILE A 56 -0.87 -18.66 8.23
CA ILE A 56 -0.12 -17.92 7.20
C ILE A 56 -0.89 -17.93 5.88
N HIS A 57 -1.48 -19.07 5.53
CA HIS A 57 -2.31 -19.21 4.34
C HIS A 57 -3.56 -18.32 4.40
N ASP A 58 -4.19 -18.18 5.57
CA ASP A 58 -5.33 -17.30 5.76
C ASP A 58 -4.95 -15.82 5.70
N LEU A 59 -3.81 -15.44 6.30
CA LEU A 59 -3.25 -14.09 6.16
C LEU A 59 -2.94 -13.75 4.69
N ALA A 60 -2.32 -14.67 3.96
CA ALA A 60 -2.01 -14.48 2.54
C ALA A 60 -3.29 -14.37 1.67
N LYS A 61 -4.35 -15.12 2.00
CA LYS A 61 -5.67 -14.95 1.35
C LYS A 61 -6.27 -13.59 1.66
N PHE A 62 -6.14 -13.10 2.89
CA PHE A 62 -6.67 -11.80 3.29
C PHE A 62 -5.91 -10.65 2.61
N MET A 63 -4.57 -10.70 2.57
CA MET A 63 -3.74 -9.77 1.80
C MET A 63 -4.18 -9.70 0.34
N PHE A 64 -4.34 -10.86 -0.31
CA PHE A 64 -4.78 -10.93 -1.71
C PHE A 64 -6.20 -10.41 -1.93
N GLY A 65 -7.15 -10.77 -1.07
CA GLY A 65 -8.54 -10.32 -1.20
C GLY A 65 -8.67 -8.80 -1.09
N VAL A 66 -7.95 -8.21 -0.13
CA VAL A 66 -8.01 -6.75 0.08
C VAL A 66 -7.21 -6.00 -1.00
N SER A 67 -6.14 -6.58 -1.56
CA SER A 67 -5.42 -5.94 -2.69
C SER A 67 -6.29 -5.84 -3.94
N VAL A 68 -7.13 -6.85 -4.21
CA VAL A 68 -8.14 -6.80 -5.28
C VAL A 68 -9.22 -5.74 -4.97
N PHE A 69 -9.61 -5.60 -3.71
CA PHE A 69 -10.55 -4.55 -3.28
C PHE A 69 -9.99 -3.14 -3.52
N TRP A 70 -8.70 -2.89 -3.21
CA TRP A 70 -8.04 -1.63 -3.54
C TRP A 70 -8.06 -1.36 -5.05
N ALA A 71 -7.73 -2.37 -5.85
CA ALA A 71 -7.72 -2.22 -7.32
C ALA A 71 -9.10 -1.93 -7.90
N TYR A 72 -10.15 -2.52 -7.33
CA TYR A 72 -11.54 -2.20 -7.69
C TYR A 72 -11.84 -0.72 -7.46
N LEU A 73 -11.48 -0.19 -6.29
CA LEU A 73 -11.70 1.23 -5.97
C LEU A 73 -10.90 2.14 -6.90
N TRP A 74 -9.62 1.83 -7.10
CA TRP A 74 -8.76 2.55 -8.04
C TRP A 74 -9.38 2.61 -9.45
N PHE A 75 -9.76 1.45 -9.98
CA PHE A 75 -10.33 1.35 -11.32
C PHE A 75 -11.68 2.06 -11.42
N SER A 76 -12.56 1.90 -10.43
CA SER A 76 -13.87 2.55 -10.44
C SER A 76 -13.76 4.08 -10.40
N GLN A 77 -12.82 4.63 -9.62
CA GLN A 77 -12.58 6.07 -9.59
C GLN A 77 -12.03 6.57 -10.92
N PHE A 78 -11.00 5.91 -11.44
CA PHE A 78 -10.37 6.27 -12.71
C PHE A 78 -11.37 6.19 -13.87
N MET A 79 -12.10 5.08 -14.01
CA MET A 79 -13.01 4.84 -15.12
C MET A 79 -14.15 5.87 -15.14
N LEU A 80 -14.76 6.18 -14.00
CA LEU A 80 -15.88 7.12 -13.95
C LEU A 80 -15.46 8.54 -14.36
N ILE A 81 -14.32 9.02 -13.87
CA ILE A 81 -13.82 10.36 -14.22
C ILE A 81 -13.38 10.39 -15.69
N TRP A 82 -12.70 9.34 -16.15
CA TRP A 82 -12.31 9.21 -17.56
C TRP A 82 -13.51 9.14 -18.51
N TYR A 83 -14.58 8.45 -18.12
CA TYR A 83 -15.78 8.27 -18.95
C TYR A 83 -16.62 9.56 -19.05
N SER A 84 -16.82 10.28 -17.95
CA SER A 84 -17.59 11.53 -17.93
C SER A 84 -16.83 12.73 -18.48
N ASN A 85 -15.49 12.69 -18.41
CA ASN A 85 -14.57 13.67 -18.98
C ASN A 85 -14.93 15.15 -18.71
N ILE A 86 -15.27 15.48 -17.46
CA ILE A 86 -15.56 16.86 -17.03
C ILE A 86 -14.23 17.62 -16.86
N PRO A 87 -14.02 18.77 -17.53
CA PRO A 87 -12.71 19.42 -17.59
C PRO A 87 -12.06 19.74 -16.24
N GLU A 88 -12.86 20.08 -15.23
CA GLU A 88 -12.36 20.44 -13.88
C GLU A 88 -11.82 19.22 -13.10
N GLU A 89 -12.42 18.04 -13.27
CA GLU A 89 -12.06 16.83 -12.52
C GLU A 89 -10.97 15.99 -13.22
N VAL A 90 -10.87 16.10 -14.54
CA VAL A 90 -10.01 15.25 -15.38
C VAL A 90 -8.55 15.70 -15.36
N THR A 91 -8.29 16.98 -15.15
CA THR A 91 -6.94 17.57 -15.03
C THR A 91 -6.08 16.83 -14.01
N TYR A 92 -6.69 16.32 -12.94
CA TYR A 92 -6.04 15.47 -11.94
C TYR A 92 -5.37 14.23 -12.55
N PHE A 93 -6.05 13.54 -13.48
CA PHE A 93 -5.51 12.34 -14.12
C PHE A 93 -4.62 12.66 -15.32
N ILE A 94 -4.86 13.77 -16.03
CA ILE A 94 -4.01 14.18 -17.16
C ILE A 94 -2.57 14.41 -16.69
N THR A 95 -2.38 15.26 -15.68
CA THR A 95 -1.04 15.57 -15.13
C THR A 95 -0.33 14.31 -14.60
N ARG A 96 -1.08 13.39 -14.00
CA ARG A 96 -0.54 12.12 -13.50
C ARG A 96 -0.16 11.15 -14.62
N ILE A 97 -0.88 11.14 -15.73
CA ILE A 97 -0.60 10.27 -16.88
C ILE A 97 0.52 10.85 -17.75
N GLU A 98 0.61 12.17 -17.88
CA GLU A 98 1.64 12.83 -18.69
C GLU A 98 2.99 12.85 -17.96
N ASP A 99 3.02 13.31 -16.71
CA ASP A 99 4.29 13.53 -16.00
C ASP A 99 4.74 12.33 -15.16
N TYR A 100 3.79 11.52 -14.68
CA TYR A 100 4.02 10.41 -13.74
C TYR A 100 3.63 9.04 -14.31
N ASN A 101 3.57 8.89 -15.65
CA ASN A 101 3.05 7.70 -16.33
C ASN A 101 3.55 6.37 -15.74
N PHE A 102 4.87 6.25 -15.60
CA PHE A 102 5.53 5.04 -15.10
C PHE A 102 5.13 4.73 -13.66
N LEU A 103 5.00 5.74 -12.81
CA LEU A 103 4.61 5.55 -11.41
C LEU A 103 3.13 5.24 -11.30
N PHE A 104 2.29 5.91 -12.10
CA PHE A 104 0.84 5.75 -12.09
C PHE A 104 0.40 4.35 -12.54
N PHE A 105 0.98 3.82 -13.61
CA PHE A 105 0.71 2.43 -14.03
C PHE A 105 1.54 1.41 -13.26
N GLY A 106 2.76 1.77 -12.86
CA GLY A 106 3.65 0.91 -12.07
C GLY A 106 3.03 0.49 -10.74
N MET A 107 2.36 1.40 -10.03
CA MET A 107 1.67 1.05 -8.78
C MET A 107 0.55 0.01 -8.99
N VAL A 108 -0.16 0.04 -10.12
CA VAL A 108 -1.20 -0.97 -10.46
C VAL A 108 -0.55 -2.33 -10.69
N VAL A 109 0.59 -2.37 -11.38
CA VAL A 109 1.33 -3.62 -11.59
C VAL A 109 1.77 -4.23 -10.25
N LEU A 110 2.30 -3.41 -9.34
CA LEU A 110 2.81 -3.88 -8.05
C LEU A 110 1.70 -4.25 -7.06
N ASN A 111 0.62 -3.48 -6.98
CA ASN A 111 -0.46 -3.70 -6.01
C ASN A 111 -1.54 -4.69 -6.49
N LEU A 112 -1.67 -4.92 -7.80
CA LEU A 112 -2.66 -5.84 -8.36
C LEU A 112 -2.02 -7.00 -9.11
N ILE A 113 -1.29 -6.72 -10.21
CA ILE A 113 -0.87 -7.77 -11.15
C ILE A 113 0.10 -8.74 -10.48
N PHE A 114 1.08 -8.23 -9.75
CA PHE A 114 2.05 -9.05 -9.03
C PHE A 114 1.39 -9.97 -7.98
N PRO A 115 0.63 -9.45 -7.00
CA PRO A 115 -0.04 -10.31 -6.02
C PRO A 115 -1.09 -11.21 -6.65
N LEU A 116 -1.73 -10.80 -7.75
CA LEU A 116 -2.65 -11.66 -8.49
C LEU A 116 -1.96 -12.89 -9.06
N ILE A 117 -0.82 -12.73 -9.72
CA ILE A 117 -0.11 -13.86 -10.33
C ILE A 117 0.50 -14.76 -9.24
N VAL A 118 1.13 -14.16 -8.21
CA VAL A 118 1.87 -14.89 -7.20
C VAL A 118 0.95 -15.56 -6.17
N LEU A 119 -0.08 -14.86 -5.69
CA LEU A 119 -1.02 -15.36 -4.69
C LEU A 119 -2.28 -15.96 -5.32
N MET A 120 -2.28 -16.36 -6.58
CA MET A 120 -3.37 -17.18 -7.11
C MET A 120 -3.23 -18.65 -6.68
N ASN A 121 -1.99 -19.16 -6.63
CA ASN A 121 -1.71 -20.54 -6.22
C ASN A 121 -1.83 -20.71 -4.70
N SER A 122 -2.61 -21.70 -4.25
CA SER A 122 -2.77 -22.05 -2.83
C SER A 122 -1.48 -22.52 -2.16
N ASP A 123 -0.58 -23.17 -2.90
CA ASP A 123 0.66 -23.67 -2.33
C ASP A 123 1.64 -22.53 -2.04
N PHE A 124 1.64 -21.50 -2.89
CA PHE A 124 2.46 -20.31 -2.71
C PHE A 124 2.03 -19.49 -1.49
N LYS A 125 0.76 -19.54 -1.12
CA LYS A 125 0.22 -18.87 0.08
C LYS A 125 0.68 -19.48 1.41
N LYS A 126 1.23 -20.70 1.40
CA LYS A 126 1.78 -21.36 2.60
C LYS A 126 3.27 -21.12 2.76
N THR A 127 3.95 -20.73 1.67
CA THR A 127 5.40 -20.56 1.66
C THR A 127 5.78 -19.20 2.21
N ASN A 128 6.37 -19.18 3.41
CA ASN A 128 6.81 -17.97 4.11
C ASN A 128 7.59 -16.98 3.21
N PHE A 129 8.53 -17.49 2.43
CA PHE A 129 9.36 -16.66 1.54
C PHE A 129 8.52 -15.91 0.49
N ILE A 130 7.55 -16.59 -0.12
CA ILE A 130 6.69 -16.00 -1.17
C ILE A 130 5.76 -14.95 -0.56
N VAL A 131 5.22 -15.21 0.62
CA VAL A 131 4.36 -14.26 1.34
C VAL A 131 5.13 -13.00 1.74
N ILE A 132 6.37 -13.15 2.25
CA ILE A 132 7.24 -12.00 2.58
C ILE A 132 7.58 -11.21 1.32
N LEU A 133 8.03 -11.88 0.25
CA LEU A 133 8.38 -11.22 -1.01
C LEU A 133 7.21 -10.41 -1.56
N THR A 134 6.02 -11.01 -1.59
CA THR A 134 4.80 -10.34 -2.04
C THR A 134 4.43 -9.18 -1.13
N GLY A 135 4.58 -9.36 0.19
CA GLY A 135 4.32 -8.29 1.13
C GLY A 135 5.23 -7.08 0.95
N ILE A 136 6.53 -7.29 0.70
CA ILE A 136 7.46 -6.20 0.42
C ILE A 136 7.05 -5.45 -0.87
N VAL A 137 6.68 -6.19 -1.92
CA VAL A 137 6.22 -5.59 -3.19
C VAL A 137 4.96 -4.75 -3.00
N ILE A 138 3.98 -5.25 -2.24
CA ILE A 138 2.75 -4.52 -1.92
C ILE A 138 3.04 -3.24 -1.11
N ILE A 139 3.94 -3.31 -0.12
CA ILE A 139 4.31 -2.11 0.67
C ILE A 139 4.96 -1.05 -0.22
N ILE A 140 5.86 -1.45 -1.12
CA ILE A 140 6.48 -0.54 -2.09
C ILE A 140 5.42 0.03 -3.03
N GLY A 141 4.51 -0.80 -3.54
CA GLY A 141 3.44 -0.35 -4.42
C GLY A 141 2.49 0.63 -3.75
N HIS A 142 2.13 0.45 -2.48
CA HIS A 142 1.32 1.43 -1.74
C HIS A 142 2.10 2.69 -1.33
N TYR A 143 3.42 2.61 -1.18
CA TYR A 143 4.25 3.80 -1.06
C TYR A 143 4.18 4.65 -2.36
N LEU A 144 4.28 4.01 -3.52
CA LEU A 144 4.10 4.70 -4.82
C LEU A 144 2.70 5.26 -5.01
N ASP A 145 1.67 4.57 -4.50
CA ASP A 145 0.30 5.07 -4.49
C ASP A 145 0.19 6.41 -3.72
N VAL A 146 0.71 6.44 -2.48
CA VAL A 146 0.74 7.68 -1.69
C VAL A 146 1.58 8.77 -2.35
N TYR A 147 2.71 8.40 -2.96
CA TYR A 147 3.55 9.32 -3.71
C TYR A 147 2.79 9.97 -4.87
N ASN A 148 2.07 9.18 -5.67
CA ASN A 148 1.25 9.67 -6.80
C ASN A 148 0.02 10.48 -6.36
N MET A 149 -0.50 10.25 -5.15
CA MET A 149 -1.57 11.08 -4.61
C MET A 149 -1.08 12.51 -4.30
N ILE A 150 0.14 12.64 -3.75
CA ILE A 150 0.64 13.90 -3.18
C ILE A 150 1.53 14.69 -4.15
N MET A 151 2.53 14.04 -4.75
CA MET A 151 3.62 14.73 -5.45
C MET A 151 3.20 15.55 -6.67
N PRO A 152 2.32 15.04 -7.57
CA PRO A 152 1.87 15.82 -8.72
C PRO A 152 1.19 17.13 -8.31
N SER A 153 0.43 17.10 -7.22
CA SER A 153 -0.27 18.29 -6.71
C SER A 153 0.64 19.21 -5.87
N ALA A 154 1.75 18.70 -5.32
CA ALA A 154 2.66 19.47 -4.48
C ALA A 154 3.82 20.12 -5.26
N VAL A 155 4.43 19.40 -6.21
CA VAL A 155 5.64 19.84 -6.93
C VAL A 155 5.49 19.84 -8.46
N GLY A 156 4.37 19.34 -9.00
CA GLY A 156 4.13 19.26 -10.45
C GLY A 156 5.24 18.48 -11.16
N ASP A 157 5.80 19.07 -12.21
CA ASP A 157 6.76 18.40 -13.11
C ASP A 157 8.17 18.27 -12.51
N MET A 158 8.47 18.96 -11.39
CA MET A 158 9.80 18.97 -10.77
C MET A 158 10.06 17.77 -9.84
N TRP A 159 9.39 16.64 -10.09
CA TRP A 159 9.54 15.47 -9.23
C TRP A 159 10.87 14.76 -9.46
N SER A 160 11.43 14.26 -8.37
CA SER A 160 12.61 13.40 -8.43
C SER A 160 12.61 12.43 -7.26
N PHE A 161 13.11 11.21 -7.52
CA PHE A 161 13.47 10.28 -6.45
C PHE A 161 14.84 10.66 -5.92
N GLY A 162 14.85 11.65 -5.03
CA GLY A 162 16.06 12.16 -4.40
C GLY A 162 16.42 11.45 -3.09
N PRO A 163 17.57 11.79 -2.51
CA PRO A 163 17.95 11.37 -1.16
C PRO A 163 16.94 11.79 -0.09
N ALA A 164 16.18 12.87 -0.31
CA ALA A 164 15.16 13.34 0.62
C ALA A 164 14.00 12.33 0.75
N GLU A 165 13.48 11.82 -0.36
CA GLU A 165 12.39 10.84 -0.39
C GLU A 165 12.81 9.51 0.26
N ILE A 166 13.97 9.00 -0.16
CA ILE A 166 14.50 7.74 0.36
C ILE A 166 14.88 7.89 1.84
N GLY A 167 15.51 9.00 2.21
CA GLY A 167 15.89 9.30 3.59
C GLY A 167 14.69 9.43 4.51
N GLY A 168 13.63 10.11 4.06
CA GLY A 168 12.37 10.23 4.79
C GLY A 168 11.72 8.86 5.02
N PHE A 169 11.60 8.05 3.96
CA PHE A 169 11.05 6.70 4.07
C PHE A 169 11.86 5.82 5.04
N LEU A 170 13.18 5.77 4.91
CA LEU A 170 14.05 4.96 5.76
C LEU A 170 14.05 5.45 7.22
N PHE A 171 13.95 6.76 7.45
CA PHE A 171 13.87 7.33 8.80
C PHE A 171 12.61 6.87 9.53
N PHE A 172 11.44 7.03 8.90
CA PHE A 172 10.18 6.57 9.50
C PHE A 172 10.09 5.05 9.61
N LEU A 173 10.63 4.31 8.64
CA LEU A 173 10.74 2.85 8.73
C LEU A 173 11.59 2.42 9.93
N GLY A 174 12.73 3.08 10.16
CA GLY A 174 13.59 2.80 11.31
C GLY A 174 12.89 3.06 12.65
N ILE A 175 12.18 4.19 12.77
CA ILE A 175 11.38 4.51 13.96
C ILE A 175 10.28 3.46 14.18
N PHE A 176 9.56 3.09 13.12
CA PHE A 176 8.48 2.10 13.19
C PHE A 176 9.00 0.76 13.70
N ILE A 177 10.09 0.25 13.12
CA ILE A 177 10.72 -1.01 13.56
C ILE A 177 11.15 -0.90 15.03
N TYR A 178 11.83 0.18 15.42
CA TYR A 178 12.28 0.39 16.79
C TYR A 178 11.12 0.37 17.79
N VAL A 179 10.05 1.12 17.53
CA VAL A 179 8.89 1.22 18.43
C VAL A 179 8.16 -0.12 18.52
N VAL A 180 7.86 -0.77 17.39
CA VAL A 180 7.12 -2.03 17.37
C VAL A 180 7.86 -3.12 18.14
N PHE A 181 9.16 -3.32 17.88
CA PHE A 181 9.92 -4.35 18.59
C PHE A 181 10.16 -4.01 20.06
N LYS A 182 10.26 -2.72 20.40
CA LYS A 182 10.34 -2.29 21.80
C LYS A 182 9.05 -2.60 22.56
N GLU A 183 7.88 -2.34 21.99
CA GLU A 183 6.61 -2.66 22.64
C GLU A 183 6.39 -4.18 22.74
N ILE A 184 6.73 -4.96 21.71
CA ILE A 184 6.66 -6.44 21.78
C ILE A 184 7.55 -6.98 22.89
N SER A 185 8.74 -6.39 23.10
CA SER A 185 9.68 -6.83 24.14
C SER A 185 9.15 -6.65 25.56
N LYS A 186 8.26 -5.66 25.79
CA LYS A 186 7.66 -5.42 27.11
C LYS A 186 6.71 -6.54 27.50
N CYS A 187 5.93 -7.05 26.53
CA CYS A 187 4.96 -8.11 26.77
C CYS A 187 5.63 -9.46 27.13
N THR A 188 6.80 -9.74 26.55
CA THR A 188 7.56 -10.97 26.84
C THR A 188 8.09 -11.02 28.27
N ASN A 189 8.41 -9.86 28.88
CA ASN A 189 8.95 -9.78 30.23
C ASN A 189 7.88 -9.79 31.34
N SER A 190 6.59 -9.73 30.97
CA SER A 190 5.46 -9.70 31.90
C SER A 190 4.69 -11.02 32.00
N CYS A 191 5.16 -12.08 31.35
CA CYS A 191 4.60 -13.44 31.41
C CYS A 191 5.54 -14.40 32.15
#